data_AF-A0A965VEY5-F1
#
_entry.id   AF-A0A965VEY5-F1
#
_cell.length_a   1.000
_cell.length_b   1.000
_cell.length_c   1.000
_cell.angle_alpha   90.00
_cell.angle_beta   90.00
_cell.angle_gamma   90.00
#
_symmetry.space_group_name_H-M   'P 1'
#
loop_
_entity.id
_entity.type
_entity.pdbx_description
1 polymer ?
#
loop_
_entity_poly.entity_id
_entity_poly.type
_entity_poly.pdbx_seq_one_letter_code
_entity_poly.pdbx_strand_id
1 'polypeptide(L)'
;MSKALDGVRILDFTHVQSGPTCTQLLAWFGADVIKVEKAGEGDATRGQLRDIPGVDSLYFTMLNHNKRSITVNTKDPKGKEVLDRLIKTCDVLVENFAPGALDRMGFTWERIQELNPRMIVASVKGFGPGKYEDCKVYENVAQCAGGA
;
A
#
# COMPACT_ATOMS: atom_id res chain seq x y z
N MET A 1 -1.67 -20.43 20.21
CA MET A 1 -0.28 -20.12 19.83
C MET A 1 -0.28 -18.72 19.24
N SER A 2 0.69 -17.87 19.60
CA SER A 2 0.87 -16.57 18.94
C SER A 2 1.40 -16.76 17.52
N LYS A 3 1.01 -15.90 16.59
CA LYS A 3 1.58 -15.86 15.24
C LYS A 3 2.84 -14.99 15.21
N ALA A 4 3.58 -15.06 14.10
CA ALA A 4 4.89 -14.41 13.95
C ALA A 4 4.82 -12.87 14.03
N LEU A 5 3.72 -12.26 13.59
CA LEU A 5 3.53 -10.81 13.54
C LEU A 5 2.37 -10.33 14.43
N ASP A 6 1.99 -11.11 15.45
CA ASP A 6 0.98 -10.67 16.42
C ASP A 6 1.45 -9.36 17.08
N GLY A 7 0.57 -8.36 17.07
CA GLY A 7 0.85 -7.02 17.63
C GLY A 7 1.51 -6.04 16.65
N VAL A 8 1.95 -6.48 15.48
CA VAL A 8 2.49 -5.59 14.43
C VAL A 8 1.35 -4.95 13.66
N ARG A 9 1.39 -3.63 13.48
CA ARG A 9 0.38 -2.86 12.74
C ARG A 9 0.96 -2.30 11.45
N ILE A 10 0.26 -2.53 10.35
CA ILE A 10 0.70 -2.17 9.00
C ILE A 10 -0.25 -1.15 8.40
N LEU A 11 0.30 -0.02 7.98
CA LEU A 11 -0.38 0.96 7.15
C LEU A 11 -0.14 0.63 5.67
N ASP A 12 -1.13 0.04 5.03
CA ASP A 12 -1.05 -0.46 3.66
C ASP A 12 -1.62 0.59 2.68
N PHE A 13 -0.74 1.34 2.02
CA PHE A 13 -1.08 2.27 0.94
C PHE A 13 -1.00 1.62 -0.45
N THR A 14 -0.85 0.31 -0.51
CA THR A 14 -0.59 -0.37 -1.78
C THR A 14 -1.86 -0.62 -2.58
N HIS A 15 -1.69 -0.77 -3.89
CA HIS A 15 -2.76 -1.08 -4.83
C HIS A 15 -2.27 -2.01 -5.96
N VAL A 16 -3.18 -2.55 -6.76
CA VAL A 16 -2.86 -3.54 -7.81
C VAL A 16 -2.33 -4.83 -7.18
N GLN A 17 -1.09 -5.24 -7.42
CA GLN A 17 -0.65 -6.60 -7.09
C GLN A 17 0.61 -6.69 -6.25
N SER A 18 1.68 -5.97 -6.62
CA SER A 18 3.00 -6.12 -5.99
C SER A 18 2.96 -5.83 -4.48
N GLY A 19 2.45 -4.66 -4.10
CA GLY A 19 2.30 -4.27 -2.71
C GLY A 19 1.20 -5.06 -1.97
N PRO A 20 -0.02 -5.23 -2.53
CA PRO A 20 -1.08 -5.97 -1.85
C PRO A 20 -0.72 -7.42 -1.54
N THR A 21 0.07 -8.07 -2.40
CA THR A 21 0.59 -9.43 -2.14
C THR A 21 1.48 -9.45 -0.91
N CYS A 22 2.41 -8.50 -0.79
CA CYS A 22 3.29 -8.36 0.37
C CYS A 22 2.48 -8.20 1.66
N THR A 23 1.57 -7.23 1.71
CA THR A 23 0.81 -6.95 2.95
C THR A 23 -0.22 -8.03 3.28
N GLN A 24 -0.72 -8.78 2.28
CA GLN A 24 -1.58 -9.95 2.53
C GLN A 24 -0.82 -11.07 3.25
N LEU A 25 0.41 -11.36 2.82
CA LEU A 25 1.26 -12.35 3.51
C LEU A 25 1.53 -11.95 4.96
N LEU A 26 1.79 -10.66 5.20
CA LEU A 26 1.99 -10.14 6.56
C LEU A 26 0.72 -10.26 7.41
N ALA A 27 -0.47 -10.03 6.82
CA ALA A 27 -1.74 -10.27 7.50
C ALA A 27 -1.93 -11.74 7.88
N TRP A 28 -1.56 -12.68 7.01
CA TRP A 28 -1.63 -14.12 7.30
C TRP A 28 -0.72 -14.52 8.45
N PHE A 29 0.46 -13.89 8.55
CA PHE A 29 1.39 -14.04 9.68
C PHE A 29 0.95 -13.33 10.97
N GLY A 30 -0.20 -12.66 10.99
CA GLY A 30 -0.83 -12.12 12.20
C GLY A 30 -0.81 -10.60 12.34
N ALA A 31 -0.23 -9.87 11.38
CA ALA A 31 -0.22 -8.41 11.43
C ALA A 31 -1.64 -7.82 11.30
N ASP A 32 -1.91 -6.72 12.00
CA ASP A 32 -3.08 -5.87 11.80
C ASP A 32 -2.85 -4.97 10.59
N VAL A 33 -3.39 -5.36 9.44
CA VAL A 33 -3.20 -4.62 8.18
C VAL A 33 -4.38 -3.69 7.93
N ILE A 34 -4.09 -2.40 7.90
CA ILE A 34 -5.03 -1.31 7.62
C ILE A 34 -4.75 -0.81 6.21
N LYS A 35 -5.56 -1.25 5.25
CA LYS A 35 -5.52 -0.79 3.87
C LYS A 35 -6.18 0.58 3.77
N VAL A 36 -5.41 1.56 3.33
CA VAL A 36 -5.90 2.90 3.05
C VAL A 36 -6.21 3.02 1.58
N GLU A 37 -7.46 3.35 1.27
CA GLU A 37 -7.96 3.43 -0.08
C GLU A 37 -8.48 4.83 -0.42
N LYS A 38 -8.46 5.15 -1.72
CA LYS A 38 -8.98 6.43 -2.20
C LYS A 38 -10.50 6.49 -1.98
N ALA A 39 -10.97 7.54 -1.31
CA ALA A 39 -12.40 7.74 -1.06
C ALA A 39 -13.23 7.74 -2.36
N GLY A 40 -14.32 6.96 -2.35
CA GLY A 40 -15.26 6.81 -3.47
C GLY A 40 -14.83 5.84 -4.58
N GLU A 41 -13.55 5.44 -4.64
CA GLU A 41 -13.03 4.60 -5.73
C GLU A 41 -12.43 3.28 -5.22
N GLY A 42 -11.66 3.32 -4.14
CA GLY A 42 -10.99 2.15 -3.59
C GLY A 42 -9.69 1.79 -4.32
N ASP A 43 -9.24 0.54 -4.14
CA ASP A 43 -8.23 -0.10 -4.99
C ASP A 43 -8.79 -0.41 -6.39
N ALA A 44 -8.04 -0.11 -7.45
CA ALA A 44 -8.46 -0.36 -8.83
C ALA A 44 -8.86 -1.82 -9.09
N THR A 45 -8.23 -2.77 -8.38
CA THR A 45 -8.52 -4.20 -8.53
C THR A 45 -9.97 -4.54 -8.17
N ARG A 46 -10.65 -3.76 -7.31
CA ARG A 46 -12.08 -3.96 -6.99
C ARG A 46 -12.97 -3.99 -8.23
N GLY A 47 -12.61 -3.19 -9.24
CA GLY A 47 -13.36 -3.03 -10.49
C GLY A 47 -12.84 -3.82 -11.68
N GLN A 48 -11.59 -4.28 -11.63
CA GLN A 48 -10.95 -4.94 -12.76
C GLN A 48 -11.41 -6.39 -12.91
N LEU A 49 -11.74 -6.81 -14.14
CA LEU A 49 -12.11 -8.19 -14.47
C LEU A 49 -13.25 -8.75 -13.60
N ARG A 50 -14.24 -7.91 -13.27
CA ARG A 50 -15.41 -8.33 -12.49
C ARG A 50 -16.17 -9.44 -13.21
N ASP A 51 -16.40 -10.52 -12.48
CA ASP A 51 -17.26 -11.65 -12.83
C ASP A 51 -18.71 -11.44 -12.34
N ILE A 52 -18.90 -10.69 -11.24
CA ILE A 52 -20.22 -10.36 -10.68
C ILE A 52 -20.42 -8.82 -10.67
N PRO A 53 -21.50 -8.29 -11.28
CA PRO A 53 -21.80 -6.86 -11.25
C PRO A 53 -22.00 -6.32 -9.83
N GLY A 54 -21.40 -5.17 -9.52
CA GLY A 54 -21.57 -4.48 -8.24
C GLY A 54 -20.80 -5.11 -7.06
N VAL A 55 -20.06 -6.19 -7.28
CA VAL A 55 -19.24 -6.88 -6.26
C VAL A 55 -17.76 -6.64 -6.54
N ASP A 56 -16.92 -6.71 -5.50
CA ASP A 56 -15.47 -6.70 -5.67
C ASP A 56 -15.01 -7.91 -6.52
N SER A 57 -14.11 -7.66 -7.46
CA SER A 57 -13.60 -8.73 -8.33
C SER A 57 -12.80 -9.78 -7.56
N LEU A 58 -12.61 -10.95 -8.19
CA LEU A 58 -11.66 -11.96 -7.72
C LEU A 58 -10.23 -11.42 -7.62
N TYR A 59 -9.84 -10.47 -8.49
CA TYR A 59 -8.50 -9.88 -8.42
C TYR A 59 -8.28 -9.15 -7.09
N PHE A 60 -9.28 -8.39 -6.62
CA PHE A 60 -9.20 -7.74 -5.32
C PHE A 60 -9.25 -8.73 -4.17
N THR A 61 -10.23 -9.64 -4.18
CA THR A 61 -10.50 -10.51 -3.04
C THR A 61 -9.34 -11.47 -2.77
N MET A 62 -8.70 -12.01 -3.83
CA MET A 62 -7.55 -12.91 -3.73
C MET A 62 -6.24 -12.21 -3.27
N LEU A 63 -6.20 -10.87 -3.24
CA LEU A 63 -5.02 -10.09 -2.86
C LEU A 63 -5.17 -9.30 -1.57
N ASN A 64 -6.37 -9.27 -0.98
CA ASN A 64 -6.67 -8.41 0.16
C ASN A 64 -7.39 -9.14 1.31
N HIS A 65 -7.25 -10.46 1.40
CA HIS A 65 -7.70 -11.22 2.56
C HIS A 65 -7.04 -10.73 3.86
N ASN A 66 -7.78 -10.83 4.97
CA ASN A 66 -7.32 -10.50 6.32
C ASN A 66 -6.94 -9.02 6.55
N LYS A 67 -7.28 -8.12 5.63
CA LYS A 67 -7.07 -6.68 5.77
C LYS A 67 -8.36 -5.97 6.20
N ARG A 68 -8.22 -4.91 6.99
CA ARG A 68 -9.29 -3.92 7.20
C ARG A 68 -9.12 -2.79 6.20
N SER A 69 -10.23 -2.25 5.70
CA SER A 69 -10.19 -1.14 4.73
C SER A 69 -10.71 0.15 5.36
N ILE A 70 -10.00 1.24 5.12
CA ILE A 70 -10.49 2.59 5.39
C ILE A 70 -10.35 3.43 4.12
N THR A 71 -11.34 4.28 3.86
CA THR A 71 -11.24 5.25 2.78
C THR A 71 -10.79 6.60 3.32
N VAL A 72 -9.75 7.18 2.72
CA VAL A 72 -9.24 8.49 3.11
C VAL A 72 -9.03 9.35 1.87
N ASN A 73 -9.47 10.61 1.94
CA ASN A 73 -9.11 11.62 0.96
C ASN A 73 -7.87 12.39 1.45
N THR A 74 -6.71 12.13 0.87
CA THR A 74 -5.44 12.76 1.28
C THR A 74 -5.31 14.23 0.90
N LYS A 75 -6.25 14.76 0.11
CA LYS A 75 -6.35 16.19 -0.21
C LYS A 75 -7.11 16.98 0.85
N ASP A 76 -7.90 16.30 1.68
CA ASP A 76 -8.62 16.92 2.79
C ASP A 76 -7.69 17.02 4.02
N PRO A 77 -7.56 18.19 4.68
CA PRO A 77 -6.84 18.32 5.94
C PRO A 77 -7.23 17.28 7.00
N LYS A 78 -8.53 16.95 7.13
CA LYS A 78 -8.99 15.91 8.06
C LYS A 78 -8.49 14.52 7.66
N GLY A 79 -8.38 14.26 6.36
CA GLY A 79 -7.77 13.03 5.84
C GLY A 79 -6.31 12.93 6.24
N LYS A 80 -5.56 14.04 6.14
CA LYS A 80 -4.16 14.09 6.61
C LYS A 80 -4.04 13.87 8.11
N GLU A 81 -4.92 14.45 8.93
CA GLU A 81 -4.95 14.21 10.37
C GLU A 81 -5.17 12.74 10.73
N VAL A 82 -6.07 12.05 10.01
CA VAL A 82 -6.28 10.60 10.18
C VAL A 82 -5.00 9.83 9.86
N LEU A 83 -4.31 10.18 8.76
CA LEU A 83 -3.06 9.53 8.37
C LEU A 83 -1.92 9.79 9.35
N ASP A 84 -1.76 11.02 9.85
CA ASP A 84 -0.77 11.35 10.88
C ASP A 84 -0.98 10.49 12.14
N ARG A 85 -2.23 10.29 12.55
CA ARG A 85 -2.57 9.42 13.68
C ARG A 85 -2.26 7.94 13.40
N LEU A 86 -2.51 7.48 12.19
CA LEU A 86 -2.18 6.10 11.80
C LEU A 86 -0.67 5.88 11.76
N ILE A 87 0.09 6.80 11.17
CA ILE A 87 1.57 6.75 11.13
C ILE A 87 2.15 6.68 12.54
N LYS A 88 1.63 7.45 13.51
CA LYS A 88 2.06 7.41 14.92
C LYS A 88 1.83 6.07 15.62
N THR A 89 0.96 5.22 15.08
CA THR A 89 0.50 3.99 15.77
C THR A 89 0.76 2.71 14.97
N CYS A 90 1.30 2.81 13.76
CA CYS A 90 1.70 1.67 12.94
C CYS A 90 3.21 1.47 13.01
N ASP A 91 3.64 0.23 12.79
CA ASP A 91 5.05 -0.16 12.82
C ASP A 91 5.66 -0.14 11.41
N VAL A 92 4.84 -0.41 10.40
CA VAL A 92 5.26 -0.47 8.99
C VAL A 92 4.30 0.31 8.11
N LEU A 93 4.83 1.12 7.20
CA LEU A 93 4.11 1.71 6.07
C LEU A 93 4.59 1.03 4.79
N VAL A 94 3.66 0.51 4.00
CA VAL A 94 3.97 -0.11 2.70
C VAL A 94 3.28 0.66 1.58
N GLU A 95 4.03 1.00 0.53
CA GLU A 95 3.50 1.73 -0.63
C GLU A 95 4.10 1.22 -1.95
N ASN A 96 3.36 1.40 -3.04
CA ASN A 96 3.81 1.07 -4.40
C ASN A 96 3.35 2.11 -5.43
N PHE A 97 3.26 3.37 -5.02
CA PHE A 97 2.95 4.46 -5.93
C PHE A 97 4.12 4.78 -6.85
N ALA A 98 3.81 5.54 -7.90
CA ALA A 98 4.83 6.13 -8.76
C ALA A 98 5.82 6.99 -7.94
N PRO A 99 7.08 7.13 -8.40
CA PRO A 99 8.09 7.96 -7.76
C PRO A 99 7.58 9.36 -7.35
N GLY A 100 7.93 9.75 -6.11
CA GLY A 100 7.56 11.01 -5.47
C GLY A 100 6.06 11.19 -5.17
N ALA A 101 5.21 10.19 -5.39
CA ALA A 101 3.77 10.35 -5.15
C ALA A 101 3.44 10.51 -3.65
N LEU A 102 4.07 9.72 -2.79
CA LEU A 102 3.88 9.82 -1.35
C LEU A 102 4.37 11.18 -0.80
N ASP A 103 5.49 11.68 -1.33
CA ASP A 103 6.02 13.01 -1.00
C ASP A 103 5.04 14.11 -1.40
N ARG A 104 4.48 14.04 -2.62
CA ARG A 104 3.44 14.98 -3.09
C ARG A 104 2.15 14.93 -2.26
N MET A 105 1.89 13.82 -1.58
CA MET A 105 0.77 13.70 -0.62
C MET A 105 1.10 14.36 0.74
N GLY A 106 2.36 14.74 0.98
CA GLY A 106 2.84 15.36 2.20
C GLY A 106 3.48 14.40 3.19
N PHE A 107 3.76 13.17 2.79
CA PHE A 107 4.33 12.12 3.65
C PHE A 107 5.73 11.75 3.18
N THR A 108 6.65 12.72 3.22
CA THR A 108 8.07 12.44 2.94
C THR A 108 8.65 11.52 4.01
N TRP A 109 9.79 10.90 3.69
CA TRP A 109 10.54 10.09 4.65
C TRP A 109 10.83 10.85 5.96
N GLU A 110 11.26 12.10 5.86
CA GLU A 110 11.56 12.96 7.01
C GLU A 110 10.32 13.22 7.84
N ARG A 111 9.17 13.51 7.20
CA ARG A 111 7.90 13.73 7.89
C ARG A 111 7.42 12.48 8.61
N ILE A 112 7.56 11.31 7.98
CA ILE A 112 7.21 10.03 8.60
C ILE A 112 8.09 9.77 9.82
N GLN A 113 9.39 9.99 9.73
CA GLN A 113 10.31 9.82 10.86
C GLN A 113 10.06 10.82 12.00
N GLU A 114 9.70 12.07 11.68
CA GLU A 114 9.30 13.06 12.70
C GLU A 114 8.05 12.59 13.48
N LEU A 115 7.07 12.03 12.76
CA LEU A 115 5.84 11.50 13.36
C LEU A 115 6.08 10.21 14.15
N ASN A 116 6.92 9.32 13.63
CA ASN A 116 7.22 8.03 14.20
C ASN A 116 8.64 7.56 13.83
N PRO A 117 9.65 7.77 14.69
CA PRO A 117 11.04 7.39 14.41
C PRO A 117 11.29 5.87 14.44
N ARG A 118 10.29 5.06 14.82
CA ARG A 118 10.36 3.59 14.79
C ARG A 118 9.78 2.98 13.51
N MET A 119 9.13 3.80 12.68
CA MET A 119 8.43 3.33 11.48
C MET A 119 9.39 2.72 10.47
N ILE A 120 9.05 1.54 9.96
CA ILE A 120 9.67 0.98 8.76
C ILE A 120 8.87 1.45 7.55
N VAL A 121 9.52 2.06 6.57
CA VAL A 121 8.91 2.43 5.29
C VAL A 121 9.40 1.50 4.19
N ALA A 122 8.48 0.74 3.59
CA ALA A 122 8.75 -0.19 2.51
C ALA A 122 8.08 0.30 1.22
N SER A 123 8.87 0.46 0.17
CA SER A 123 8.42 0.97 -1.12
C SER A 123 8.71 -0.04 -2.23
N VAL A 124 7.70 -0.36 -3.04
CA VAL A 124 7.90 -1.10 -4.29
C VAL A 124 7.99 -0.11 -5.46
N LYS A 125 9.03 -0.25 -6.28
CA LYS A 125 9.27 0.55 -7.48
C LYS A 125 9.63 -0.36 -8.66
N GLY A 126 9.45 0.15 -9.87
CA GLY A 126 9.85 -0.57 -11.09
C GLY A 126 11.37 -0.68 -11.23
N PHE A 127 12.07 0.43 -10.97
CA PHE A 127 13.52 0.51 -11.02
C PHE A 127 14.06 1.24 -9.79
N GLY A 128 15.33 0.98 -9.45
CA GLY A 128 16.10 1.80 -8.52
C GLY A 128 16.62 3.08 -9.18
N PRO A 129 17.43 3.87 -8.45
CA PRO A 129 17.99 5.13 -8.97
C PRO A 129 18.71 4.97 -10.32
N GLY A 130 18.50 5.92 -11.22
CA GLY A 130 19.13 5.94 -12.53
C GLY A 130 18.17 6.20 -13.70
N LYS A 131 18.59 5.86 -14.92
CA LYS A 131 17.92 6.24 -16.18
C LYS A 131 16.41 5.94 -16.22
N TYR A 132 15.97 4.88 -15.56
CA TYR A 132 14.57 4.41 -15.60
C TYR A 132 13.83 4.60 -14.28
N GLU A 133 14.38 5.36 -13.32
CA GLU A 133 13.79 5.52 -11.98
C GLU A 133 12.34 6.01 -12.03
N ASP A 134 12.03 6.92 -12.96
CA ASP A 134 10.71 7.51 -13.15
C ASP A 134 9.77 6.70 -14.06
N CYS A 135 10.23 5.55 -14.58
CA CYS A 135 9.41 4.73 -15.46
C CYS A 135 8.28 4.02 -14.69
N LYS A 136 7.06 4.08 -15.24
CA LYS A 136 5.95 3.24 -14.79
C LYS A 136 6.17 1.82 -15.27
N VAL A 137 6.16 0.87 -14.35
CA VAL A 137 6.41 -0.54 -14.64
C VAL A 137 5.24 -1.37 -14.10
N TYR A 138 4.68 -2.19 -14.99
CA TYR A 138 3.75 -3.25 -14.67
C TYR A 138 4.39 -4.60 -15.04
N GLU A 139 3.74 -5.69 -14.64
CA GLU A 139 4.16 -7.09 -14.75
C GLU A 139 5.10 -7.38 -15.95
N ASN A 140 4.58 -7.38 -17.19
CA ASN A 140 5.38 -7.78 -18.35
C ASN A 140 6.54 -6.82 -18.66
N VAL A 141 6.45 -5.54 -18.29
CA VAL A 141 7.57 -4.60 -18.46
C VAL A 141 8.71 -4.96 -17.52
N ALA A 142 8.40 -5.35 -16.28
CA ALA A 142 9.41 -5.83 -15.33
C ALA A 142 10.07 -7.12 -15.82
N GLN A 143 9.29 -8.05 -16.38
CA GLN A 143 9.82 -9.28 -16.96
C GLN A 143 10.79 -8.99 -18.12
N CYS A 144 10.40 -8.16 -19.09
CA CYS A 144 11.27 -7.79 -20.20
C CYS A 144 12.53 -7.05 -19.74
N ALA A 145 12.41 -6.14 -18.77
CA ALA A 145 13.56 -5.43 -18.22
C ALA A 145 14.52 -6.34 -17.43
N GLY A 146 13.99 -7.42 -16.84
CA GLY A 146 14.74 -8.45 -16.12
C GLY A 146 15.35 -9.54 -17.00
N GLY A 147 15.12 -9.50 -18.32
CA GLY A 147 15.71 -10.43 -19.29
C GLY A 147 14.93 -11.73 -19.53
N ALA A 148 13.62 -11.75 -19.25
CA ALA A 148 12.73 -12.84 -19.64
C ALA A 148 12.37 -12.81 -21.13
#